data_AF-A0A3D1XRR3-F1
#
_entry.id   AF-A0A3D1XRR3-F1
#
_cell.length_a   1.000
_cell.length_b   1.000
_cell.length_c   1.000
_cell.angle_alpha   90.00
_cell.angle_beta   90.00
_cell.angle_gamma   90.00
#
_symmetry.space_group_name_H-M   'P 1'
#
loop_
_entity.id
_entity.type
_entity.pdbx_description
1 polymer ?
#
loop_
_entity_poly.entity_id
_entity_poly.type
_entity_poly.pdbx_seq_one_letter_code
_entity_poly.pdbx_strand_id
1 'polypeptide(L)' 'EFSKMLLEKAKVAVAPGIGFGEGGDHFVRFSLVENEHRIRQAVRGIREVF' A
#
# COMPACT_ATOMS: atom_id res chain seq x y z
N GLU A 1 3.61 -11.25 0.44
CA GLU A 1 2.85 -11.23 1.72
C GLU A 1 2.51 -9.83 2.23
N PHE A 2 3.44 -8.87 2.17
CA PHE A 2 3.25 -7.49 2.65
C PHE A 2 1.95 -6.81 2.16
N SER A 3 1.64 -6.86 0.86
CA SER A 3 0.43 -6.21 0.32
C SER A 3 -0.88 -6.78 0.88
N LYS A 4 -0.94 -8.09 1.15
CA LYS A 4 -2.12 -8.72 1.77
C LYS A 4 -2.26 -8.28 3.23
N MET A 5 -1.15 -8.21 3.96
CA MET A 5 -1.12 -7.73 5.34
C MET A 5 -1.64 -6.28 5.44
N LEU A 6 -1.21 -5.38 4.55
CA LEU A 6 -1.72 -4.01 4.51
C LEU A 6 -3.24 -3.95 4.25
N LEU A 7 -3.75 -4.79 3.35
CA LEU A 7 -5.18 -4.85 3.06
C LEU A 7 -5.98 -5.32 4.29
N GLU A 8 -5.53 -6.38 4.94
CA GLU A 8 -6.24 -7.01 6.06
C GLU A 8 -6.16 -6.19 7.35
N LYS A 9 -4.95 -5.73 7.71
CA LYS A 9 -4.67 -5.06 8.98
C LYS A 9 -4.78 -3.54 8.89
N ALA A 10 -4.17 -2.92 7.88
CA ALA A 10 -4.15 -1.47 7.73
C ALA A 10 -5.38 -0.92 6.97
N LYS A 11 -6.20 -1.80 6.37
CA LYS A 11 -7.30 -1.44 5.47
C LYS A 11 -6.83 -0.59 4.27
N VAL A 12 -5.61 -0.86 3.79
CA VAL A 12 -5.00 -0.17 2.65
C VAL A 12 -4.68 -1.16 1.54
N ALA A 13 -5.27 -0.94 0.36
CA ALA A 13 -4.91 -1.67 -0.85
C ALA A 13 -3.71 -1.00 -1.54
N VAL A 14 -2.73 -1.81 -1.95
CA VAL A 14 -1.56 -1.37 -2.73
C VAL A 14 -1.34 -2.29 -3.91
N ALA A 15 -0.74 -1.79 -4.99
CA ALA A 15 -0.33 -2.63 -6.12
C ALA A 15 1.02 -3.28 -5.81
N PRO A 16 1.12 -4.63 -5.77
CA PRO A 16 2.40 -5.32 -5.58
C PRO A 16 3.35 -5.04 -6.76
N GLY A 17 4.61 -4.70 -6.46
CA GLY A 17 5.60 -4.34 -7.47
C GLY A 17 5.95 -5.47 -8.43
N ILE A 18 5.85 -6.73 -8.01
CA ILE A 18 6.06 -7.91 -8.87
C ILE A 18 5.13 -7.93 -10.10
N GLY A 19 3.95 -7.30 -10.01
CA GLY A 19 3.05 -7.15 -11.15
C GLY A 19 3.56 -6.25 -12.27
N PHE A 20 4.73 -5.60 -12.09
CA PHE A 20 5.32 -4.66 -13.03
C PHE A 20 6.68 -5.13 -13.58
N GLY A 21 7.11 -6.35 -13.29
CA GLY A 21 8.33 -6.95 -13.83
C GLY A 21 9.24 -7.56 -12.78
N GLU A 22 10.25 -8.27 -13.27
CA GLU A 22 11.31 -8.83 -12.45
C GLU A 22 12.09 -7.69 -11.77
N GLY A 23 12.30 -7.83 -10.45
CA GLY A 23 12.88 -6.78 -9.59
C GLY A 23 11.87 -5.99 -8.76
N GLY A 24 10.56 -6.15 -9.00
CA GLY A 24 9.51 -5.45 -8.24
C GLY A 24 9.08 -6.11 -6.93
N ASP A 25 9.59 -7.29 -6.57
CA ASP A 25 9.07 -8.13 -5.46
C ASP A 25 9.06 -7.43 -4.09
N HIS A 26 10.06 -6.58 -3.82
CA HIS A 26 10.19 -5.87 -2.53
C HIS A 26 9.57 -4.47 -2.53
N PHE A 27 8.85 -4.11 -3.57
CA PHE A 27 8.27 -2.79 -3.74
C PHE A 27 6.74 -2.84 -3.86
N VAL A 28 6.12 -1.71 -3.56
CA VAL A 28 4.70 -1.46 -3.81
C VAL A 28 4.54 -0.13 -4.53
N ARG A 29 3.49 0.00 -5.33
CA ARG A 29 3.14 1.28 -5.97
C ARG A 29 2.01 1.96 -5.23
N PHE A 30 2.20 3.23 -4.90
CA PHE A 30 1.17 4.11 -4.35
C PHE A 30 0.53 4.96 -5.45
N SER A 31 -0.79 5.08 -5.41
CA SER A 31 -1.57 5.93 -6.33
C SER A 31 -1.70 7.33 -5.74
N LEU A 32 -0.92 8.28 -6.27
CA LEU A 32 -0.98 9.70 -5.86
C LEU A 32 -2.11 10.50 -6.54
N VAL A 33 -2.94 9.83 -7.35
CA VAL A 33 -4.12 10.43 -8.00
C VAL A 33 -5.30 10.60 -7.04
N GLU A 34 -5.23 10.00 -5.85
CA GLU A 34 -6.23 10.16 -4.80
C GLU A 34 -6.10 11.51 -4.10
N ASN A 35 -7.20 11.99 -3.51
CA ASN A 35 -7.16 13.23 -2.75
C ASN A 35 -6.36 13.09 -1.43
N GLU A 36 -5.89 14.21 -0.91
CA GLU A 36 -5.06 14.25 0.29
C GLU A 36 -5.72 13.61 1.52
N HIS A 37 -7.04 13.73 1.68
CA HIS A 37 -7.74 13.14 2.82
C HIS A 37 -7.67 11.61 2.79
N ARG A 38 -7.81 11.00 1.61
CA ARG A 38 -7.67 9.56 1.39
C ARG A 38 -6.23 9.10 1.64
N ILE A 39 -5.24 9.83 1.11
CA ILE A 39 -3.82 9.52 1.33
C ILE A 39 -3.48 9.57 2.82
N ARG A 40 -3.90 10.63 3.53
CA ARG A 40 -3.69 10.75 4.99
C ARG A 40 -4.38 9.62 5.77
N GLN A 41 -5.58 9.20 5.36
CA GLN A 41 -6.26 8.06 5.97
C GLN A 41 -5.45 6.78 5.79
N ALA A 42 -4.96 6.49 4.59
CA ALA A 42 -4.15 5.31 4.32
C ALA A 42 -2.86 5.32 5.17
N VAL A 43 -2.16 6.45 5.24
CA VAL A 43 -0.94 6.59 6.06
C VAL A 43 -1.22 6.35 7.54
N ARG A 44 -2.35 6.86 8.08
CA ARG A 44 -2.74 6.56 9.47
C ARG A 44 -2.97 5.07 9.70
N GLY A 45 -3.71 4.41 8.81
CA GLY A 45 -3.96 2.97 8.91
C GLY A 45 -2.68 2.15 8.87
N ILE A 46 -1.70 2.54 8.05
CA ILE A 46 -0.37 1.90 8.02
C ILE A 46 0.36 2.12 9.34
N ARG A 47 0.35 3.34 9.86
CA ARG A 47 1.01 3.69 11.13
C ARG A 47 0.41 2.95 12.33
N GLU A 48 -0.86 2.57 12.31
CA GLU A 48 -1.45 1.80 13.41
C GLU A 48 -1.02 0.32 13.43
N VAL A 49 -0.49 -0.19 12.31
CA VAL A 49 -0.03 -1.57 12.18
C VAL A 49 1.44 -1.76 12.61
N PHE A 50 2.22 -0.68 12.67
CA PHE A 50 3.67 -0.68 12.96
C PHE A 50 4.01 0.21 14.15
#